data_AF-Q75JN4-F1
#
_entry.id   AF-Q75JN4-F1
#
_cell.length_a   1.000
_cell.length_b   1.000
_cell.length_c   1.000
_cell.angle_alpha   90.00
_cell.angle_beta   90.00
_cell.angle_gamma   90.00
#
_symmetry.space_group_name_H-M   'P 1'
#
loop_
_entity.id
_entity.type
_entity.pdbx_description
1 polymer ?
#
loop_
_entity_poly.entity_id
_entity_poly.type
_entity_poly.pdbx_seq_one_letter_code
_entity_poly.pdbx_strand_id
1 'polypeptide(L)'
;MISRLILSNRIISKNTIISSNVAVSSLFNNSNNIYKNNRSFSSKDLSQNTLSDTEATITETIDDDEFAELLGLNKKSKKNKEFDPEKFEQENSYFEEDFEEDFDENFEENEGADEKFRTFLKRRKRERHLQEEKEFLAPKTVLSTKRSESQRPTWGVTYDASEDFDPSDQFHFTPLPTDQPILPAFRAPKTVENLIIKYEDPFKDPSKTNANYFPFFRFTEPRGYTVESFLKQIGRGCDQHVELFEKWEDLMETSSRKLKDLQVPVSNRKWILHWVEEFKQGRDPVLISKSKSRSKSNKKK
;
A
#
# COMPACT_ATOMS: atom_id res chain seq x y z
N MET A 1 21.38 -1.56 -60.97
CA MET A 1 22.85 -1.67 -60.84
C MET A 1 23.24 -1.05 -59.51
N ILE A 2 24.18 -1.69 -58.80
CA ILE A 2 24.62 -1.43 -57.41
C ILE A 2 23.82 -2.21 -56.36
N SER A 3 24.59 -2.96 -55.58
CA SER A 3 24.27 -4.25 -54.96
C SER A 3 24.24 -4.15 -53.44
N ARG A 4 23.38 -4.99 -52.84
CA ARG A 4 23.52 -5.72 -51.56
C ARG A 4 24.68 -5.32 -50.63
N LEU A 5 24.35 -4.95 -49.39
CA LEU A 5 25.15 -5.31 -48.22
C LEU A 5 24.24 -5.80 -47.09
N ILE A 6 24.41 -7.09 -46.80
CA ILE A 6 23.77 -7.90 -45.77
C ILE A 6 24.69 -7.82 -44.55
N LEU A 7 24.20 -7.40 -43.39
CA LEU A 7 24.88 -7.59 -42.11
C LEU A 7 23.91 -8.20 -41.10
N SER A 8 23.93 -9.53 -41.10
CA SER A 8 23.40 -10.41 -40.06
C SER A 8 24.23 -10.27 -38.78
N ASN A 9 23.62 -9.85 -37.68
CA ASN A 9 24.17 -10.10 -36.33
C ASN A 9 23.25 -11.05 -35.58
N ARG A 10 23.62 -12.33 -35.70
CA ARG A 10 23.06 -13.51 -35.05
C ARG A 10 23.95 -13.83 -33.85
N ILE A 11 23.61 -13.35 -32.66
CA ILE A 11 24.30 -13.75 -31.42
C ILE A 11 23.57 -14.97 -30.84
N ILE A 12 24.20 -16.12 -31.07
CA ILE A 12 23.93 -17.42 -30.48
C ILE A 12 24.67 -17.45 -29.13
N SER A 13 23.96 -17.52 -28.01
CA SER A 13 24.54 -18.00 -26.75
C SER A 13 23.91 -19.34 -26.38
N LYS A 14 24.78 -20.32 -26.28
CA LYS A 14 24.57 -21.76 -26.14
C LYS A 14 24.26 -22.15 -24.70
N ASN A 15 23.45 -23.19 -24.56
CA ASN A 15 23.55 -24.32 -23.63
C ASN A 15 24.20 -24.10 -22.26
N THR A 16 23.47 -24.48 -21.20
CA THR A 16 23.90 -25.54 -20.27
C THR A 16 22.67 -26.10 -19.56
N ILE A 17 22.27 -27.31 -19.95
CA ILE A 17 21.31 -28.17 -19.26
C ILE A 17 22.16 -29.02 -18.33
N ILE A 18 22.11 -28.78 -17.03
CA ILE A 18 22.59 -29.71 -16.02
C ILE A 18 21.36 -30.31 -15.35
N SER A 19 21.05 -31.52 -15.79
CA SER A 19 20.17 -32.46 -15.11
C SER A 19 20.93 -33.04 -13.92
N SER A 20 20.46 -32.78 -12.70
CA SER A 20 20.80 -33.61 -11.55
C SER A 20 19.51 -33.92 -10.79
N ASN A 21 19.06 -35.15 -10.99
CA ASN A 21 18.10 -35.84 -10.14
C ASN A 21 18.70 -35.93 -8.73
N VAL A 22 18.08 -35.27 -7.75
CA VAL A 22 18.24 -35.62 -6.34
C VAL A 22 16.84 -35.73 -5.75
N ALA A 23 16.51 -36.95 -5.37
CA ALA A 23 15.33 -37.29 -4.61
C ALA A 23 15.39 -36.62 -3.23
N VAL A 24 14.34 -35.89 -2.88
CA VAL A 24 14.02 -35.58 -1.47
C VAL A 24 12.51 -35.62 -1.34
N SER A 25 12.02 -36.84 -1.17
CA SER A 25 10.74 -37.15 -0.58
C SER A 25 10.83 -36.82 0.91
N SER A 26 10.08 -35.81 1.38
CA SER A 26 9.54 -35.67 2.74
C SER A 26 9.29 -34.19 3.07
N LEU A 27 8.27 -33.94 3.89
CA LEU A 27 8.02 -32.69 4.64
C LEU A 27 7.33 -31.52 3.91
N PHE A 28 6.07 -31.69 3.52
CA PHE A 28 5.11 -30.57 3.49
C PHE A 28 3.75 -31.01 4.05
N ASN A 29 3.78 -31.40 5.33
CA ASN A 29 2.66 -31.24 6.25
C ASN A 29 3.16 -30.29 7.35
N ASN A 30 2.31 -29.40 7.83
CA ASN A 30 2.48 -28.57 9.04
C ASN A 30 2.79 -27.08 8.82
N SER A 31 1.75 -26.25 8.62
CA SER A 31 1.74 -24.83 9.03
C SER A 31 0.33 -24.21 8.94
N ASN A 32 -0.67 -24.87 9.51
CA ASN A 32 -1.97 -24.26 9.84
C ASN A 32 -2.16 -24.31 11.37
N ASN A 33 -1.34 -23.59 12.13
CA ASN A 33 -1.51 -23.44 13.57
C ASN A 33 -0.72 -22.25 14.14
N ILE A 34 -1.06 -21.03 13.74
CA ILE A 34 -0.46 -19.79 14.29
C ILE A 34 -1.58 -18.82 14.66
N TYR A 35 -2.52 -19.23 15.52
CA TYR A 35 -3.48 -18.32 16.17
C TYR A 35 -3.95 -18.89 17.52
N LYS A 36 -3.04 -19.34 18.38
CA LYS A 36 -3.33 -19.65 19.80
C LYS A 36 -2.08 -19.45 20.65
N ASN A 37 -1.76 -18.20 20.99
CA ASN A 37 -0.85 -17.93 22.10
C ASN A 37 -1.26 -16.63 22.81
N ASN A 38 -2.47 -16.65 23.38
CA ASN A 38 -2.82 -15.81 24.52
C ASN A 38 -2.07 -16.37 25.73
N ARG A 39 -0.77 -16.07 25.82
CA ARG A 39 0.02 -16.35 27.01
C ARG A 39 -0.31 -15.25 28.00
N SER A 40 -1.12 -15.62 28.99
CA SER A 40 -1.39 -14.87 30.21
C SER A 40 -0.06 -14.39 30.82
N PHE A 41 0.20 -13.09 30.73
CA PHE A 41 1.25 -12.43 31.50
C PHE A 41 0.78 -12.36 32.95
N SER A 42 1.14 -13.39 33.72
CA SER A 42 1.05 -13.42 35.17
C SER A 42 1.93 -12.30 35.73
N SER A 43 1.29 -11.29 36.32
CA SER A 43 1.92 -10.19 37.03
C SER A 43 2.40 -10.66 38.40
N LYS A 44 3.55 -11.36 38.46
CA LYS A 44 4.34 -11.60 39.68
C LYS A 44 5.80 -11.66 39.26
N ASP A 45 6.68 -11.11 40.09
CA ASP A 45 8.15 -11.03 39.92
C ASP A 45 8.68 -9.68 39.39
N LEU A 46 8.22 -8.59 40.04
CA LEU A 46 9.09 -7.44 40.31
C LEU A 46 10.07 -7.84 41.43
N SER A 47 11.25 -8.34 41.09
CA SER A 47 12.38 -8.37 42.02
C SER A 47 13.71 -8.19 41.28
N GLN A 48 14.23 -6.97 41.42
CA GLN A 48 15.64 -6.63 41.54
C GLN A 48 16.62 -7.30 40.56
N ASN A 49 16.85 -6.64 39.42
CA ASN A 49 18.14 -6.74 38.74
C ASN A 49 18.84 -5.38 38.81
N THR A 50 19.93 -5.43 39.55
CA THR A 50 20.91 -4.40 39.86
C THR A 50 21.56 -3.86 38.58
N LEU A 51 21.46 -2.55 38.39
CA LEU A 51 22.40 -1.78 37.57
C LEU A 51 23.83 -2.07 38.05
N SER A 52 24.72 -2.37 37.11
CA SER A 52 26.15 -2.17 37.27
C SER A 52 26.71 -1.62 35.95
N ASP A 53 27.19 -0.38 36.06
CA ASP A 53 28.45 0.10 35.52
C ASP A 53 28.64 0.10 33.99
N THR A 54 28.39 1.26 33.38
CA THR A 54 29.27 1.88 32.35
C THR A 54 28.73 3.27 31.97
N GLU A 55 28.78 4.20 32.93
CA GLU A 55 28.72 5.63 32.64
C GLU A 55 30.15 6.17 32.61
N ALA A 56 30.64 6.51 31.42
CA ALA A 56 31.83 7.31 31.23
C ALA A 56 31.43 8.57 30.43
N THR A 57 31.00 9.57 31.19
CA THR A 57 31.51 10.95 31.16
C THR A 57 31.90 11.53 29.79
N ILE A 58 30.94 12.16 29.11
CA ILE A 58 31.18 13.35 28.29
C ILE A 58 30.02 14.32 28.55
N THR A 59 30.11 15.06 29.66
CA THR A 59 29.33 16.28 29.89
C THR A 59 30.19 17.44 29.42
N GLU A 60 30.10 17.75 28.13
CA GLU A 60 30.54 19.05 27.63
C GLU A 60 29.42 20.04 27.93
N THR A 61 29.72 20.95 28.85
CA THR A 61 28.92 22.11 29.20
C THR A 61 28.82 23.01 27.97
N ILE A 62 27.75 22.86 27.21
CA ILE A 62 27.37 23.84 26.19
C ILE A 62 26.52 24.88 26.91
N ASP A 63 27.01 26.12 26.93
CA ASP A 63 26.32 27.26 27.52
C ASP A 63 24.94 27.43 26.85
N ASP A 64 23.88 27.34 27.65
CA ASP A 64 22.48 27.33 27.19
C ASP A 64 22.05 28.62 26.45
N ASP A 65 22.86 29.67 26.49
CA ASP A 65 22.55 30.97 25.87
C ASP A 65 22.85 31.01 24.35
N GLU A 66 23.67 30.11 23.80
CA GLU A 66 24.03 30.13 22.38
C GLU A 66 23.05 29.36 21.47
N PHE A 67 22.28 28.41 22.02
CA PHE A 67 21.34 27.60 21.21
C PHE A 67 20.07 28.37 20.79
N ALA A 68 19.74 29.46 21.48
CA ALA A 68 18.54 30.27 21.17
C ALA A 68 18.70 31.16 19.92
N GLU A 69 19.93 31.55 19.56
CA GLU A 69 20.17 32.41 18.40
C GLU A 69 20.16 31.62 17.08
N LEU A 70 20.51 30.33 17.13
CA LEU A 70 20.55 29.43 15.98
C LEU A 70 19.17 29.03 15.43
N LEU A 71 18.11 29.13 16.24
CA LEU A 71 16.77 28.72 15.79
C LEU A 71 16.00 29.78 15.00
N GLY A 72 16.48 31.01 14.85
CA GLY A 72 15.91 31.99 13.91
C GLY A 72 14.40 32.20 14.02
N LEU A 73 13.79 31.88 15.18
CA LEU A 73 12.36 32.00 15.41
C LEU A 73 12.04 33.46 15.74
N ASN A 74 12.06 34.26 14.68
CA ASN A 74 11.56 35.63 14.66
C ASN A 74 10.06 35.58 15.00
N LYS A 75 9.76 35.80 16.29
CA LYS A 75 8.41 35.97 16.85
C LYS A 75 7.78 37.24 16.28
N LYS A 76 7.36 37.21 15.01
CA LYS A 76 6.45 38.23 14.46
C LYS A 76 5.04 37.89 14.90
N SER A 77 4.57 38.66 15.88
CA SER A 77 3.18 38.71 16.33
C SER A 77 2.24 38.82 15.13
N LYS A 78 1.57 37.72 14.76
CA LYS A 78 0.41 37.78 13.87
C LYS A 78 -0.75 38.31 14.70
N LYS A 79 -1.14 39.55 14.40
CA LYS A 79 -2.41 40.14 14.82
C LYS A 79 -3.53 39.19 14.40
N ASN A 80 -4.38 38.84 15.35
CA ASN A 80 -5.64 38.13 15.13
C ASN A 80 -6.41 38.88 14.05
N LYS A 81 -6.51 38.27 12.86
CA LYS A 81 -7.38 38.72 11.79
C LYS A 81 -8.71 38.01 12.05
N GLU A 82 -9.69 38.81 12.43
CA GLU A 82 -11.08 38.43 12.67
C GLU A 82 -11.57 37.57 11.49
N PHE A 83 -12.06 36.38 11.81
CA PHE A 83 -12.54 35.39 10.87
C PHE A 83 -14.00 35.73 10.56
N ASP A 84 -14.28 36.27 9.38
CA ASP A 84 -15.63 36.42 8.84
C ASP A 84 -16.08 35.08 8.24
N PRO A 85 -17.04 34.36 8.85
CA PRO A 85 -17.48 33.05 8.36
C PRO A 85 -18.28 33.12 7.05
N GLU A 86 -18.84 34.28 6.67
CA GLU A 86 -19.70 34.38 5.48
C GLU A 86 -18.96 34.42 4.14
N LYS A 87 -17.62 34.55 4.14
CA LYS A 87 -16.87 34.67 2.88
C LYS A 87 -16.49 33.35 2.21
N PHE A 88 -16.79 32.21 2.85
CA PHE A 88 -16.29 30.90 2.39
C PHE A 88 -17.19 30.16 1.39
N GLU A 89 -18.43 30.60 1.14
CA GLU A 89 -19.34 29.86 0.26
C GLU A 89 -19.25 30.22 -1.23
N GLN A 90 -18.54 31.27 -1.63
CA GLN A 90 -18.46 31.68 -3.04
C GLN A 90 -17.25 31.16 -3.82
N GLU A 91 -16.21 30.61 -3.18
CA GLU A 91 -14.99 30.22 -3.89
C GLU A 91 -14.98 28.77 -4.43
N ASN A 92 -15.98 27.94 -4.11
CA ASN A 92 -16.02 26.55 -4.58
C ASN A 92 -16.79 26.32 -5.90
N SER A 93 -17.28 27.37 -6.57
CA SER A 93 -18.06 27.23 -7.83
C SER A 93 -17.24 27.46 -9.11
N TYR A 94 -15.92 27.62 -9.05
CA TYR A 94 -15.10 28.04 -10.20
C TYR A 94 -13.95 27.08 -10.57
N PHE A 95 -14.11 25.76 -10.41
CA PHE A 95 -13.02 24.82 -10.72
C PHE A 95 -13.37 23.70 -11.72
N GLU A 96 -14.41 23.86 -12.56
CA GLU A 96 -14.87 22.76 -13.44
C GLU A 96 -14.91 23.08 -14.93
N GLU A 97 -14.34 24.21 -15.37
CA GLU A 97 -14.20 24.57 -16.78
C GLU A 97 -12.73 24.97 -17.03
N ASP A 98 -12.10 24.44 -18.08
CA ASP A 98 -10.76 24.78 -18.61
C ASP A 98 -9.57 23.82 -18.35
N PHE A 99 -9.78 22.52 -18.12
CA PHE A 99 -8.71 21.51 -18.33
C PHE A 99 -8.74 20.89 -19.73
N GLU A 100 -8.95 21.73 -20.76
CA GLU A 100 -8.85 21.39 -22.19
C GLU A 100 -7.87 22.34 -22.88
N GLU A 101 -6.62 22.43 -22.42
CA GLU A 101 -5.57 23.12 -23.20
C GLU A 101 -4.19 22.53 -22.85
N ASP A 102 -3.41 22.27 -23.90
CA ASP A 102 -1.96 22.07 -23.90
C ASP A 102 -1.41 20.76 -23.34
N PHE A 103 -1.85 19.62 -23.87
CA PHE A 103 -0.92 18.49 -24.05
C PHE A 103 -0.02 18.77 -25.26
N ASP A 104 0.84 19.77 -25.08
CA ASP A 104 1.78 20.25 -26.07
C ASP A 104 2.70 19.13 -26.56
N GLU A 105 2.90 19.14 -27.87
CA GLU A 105 3.56 18.18 -28.73
C GLU A 105 5.08 18.04 -28.51
N ASN A 106 5.59 18.21 -27.30
CA ASN A 106 7.01 18.02 -26.98
C ASN A 106 7.40 16.54 -26.82
N PHE A 107 7.00 15.69 -27.77
CA PHE A 107 7.67 14.41 -28.00
C PHE A 107 8.80 14.64 -29.02
N GLU A 108 9.85 15.31 -28.56
CA GLU A 108 11.14 15.44 -29.24
C GLU A 108 11.63 14.05 -29.67
N GLU A 109 11.57 13.83 -30.98
CA GLU A 109 12.62 13.23 -31.81
C GLU A 109 13.54 12.21 -31.13
N ASN A 110 12.99 11.08 -30.70
CA ASN A 110 13.75 9.83 -30.81
C ASN A 110 13.83 9.45 -32.31
N GLU A 111 14.87 9.93 -32.98
CA GLU A 111 15.18 9.72 -34.42
C GLU A 111 15.37 8.25 -34.85
N GLY A 112 15.23 7.27 -33.94
CA GLY A 112 15.41 5.84 -34.23
C GLY A 112 14.13 5.04 -34.53
N ALA A 113 12.94 5.66 -34.49
CA ALA A 113 11.69 4.92 -34.72
C ALA A 113 11.42 4.71 -36.22
N ASP A 114 11.62 3.46 -36.66
CA ASP A 114 11.32 2.89 -37.98
C ASP A 114 10.12 3.61 -38.65
N GLU A 115 10.31 4.24 -39.81
CA GLU A 115 9.26 5.02 -40.53
C GLU A 115 7.95 4.23 -40.71
N LYS A 116 8.07 2.89 -40.79
CA LYS A 116 6.95 1.94 -40.82
C LYS A 116 6.06 2.05 -39.58
N PHE A 117 6.64 2.29 -38.41
CA PHE A 117 5.88 2.45 -37.17
C PHE A 117 5.17 3.80 -37.11
N ARG A 118 5.82 4.89 -37.56
CA ARG A 118 5.19 6.22 -37.67
C ARG A 118 4.01 6.21 -38.65
N THR A 119 4.17 5.58 -39.81
CA THR A 119 3.08 5.42 -40.79
C THR A 119 1.95 4.54 -40.28
N PHE A 120 2.25 3.45 -39.55
CA PHE A 120 1.25 2.61 -38.90
C PHE A 120 0.43 3.36 -37.84
N LEU A 121 1.07 4.18 -36.99
CA LEU A 121 0.38 4.99 -36.00
C LEU A 121 -0.52 6.05 -36.65
N LYS A 122 -0.04 6.74 -37.70
CA LYS A 122 -0.86 7.71 -38.46
C LYS A 122 -2.09 7.04 -39.09
N ARG A 123 -1.94 5.82 -39.64
CA ARG A 123 -3.07 5.05 -40.19
C ARG A 123 -4.09 4.67 -39.10
N ARG A 124 -3.62 4.19 -37.95
CA ARG A 124 -4.49 3.79 -36.84
C ARG A 124 -5.24 4.96 -36.20
N LYS A 125 -4.66 6.17 -36.20
CA LYS A 125 -5.35 7.39 -35.72
C LYS A 125 -6.49 7.79 -36.68
N ARG A 126 -6.27 7.70 -38.01
CA ARG A 126 -7.32 7.92 -39.02
C ARG A 126 -8.45 6.89 -38.96
N GLU A 127 -8.13 5.61 -38.74
CA GLU A 127 -9.15 4.56 -38.64
C GLU A 127 -10.08 4.74 -37.42
N ARG A 128 -9.55 5.24 -36.28
CA ARG A 128 -10.39 5.60 -35.12
C ARG A 128 -11.34 6.75 -35.42
N HIS A 129 -10.84 7.81 -36.04
CA HIS A 129 -11.66 8.97 -36.38
C HIS A 129 -12.78 8.61 -37.38
N LEU A 130 -12.51 7.71 -38.34
CA LEU A 130 -13.53 7.19 -39.26
C LEU A 130 -14.54 6.28 -38.57
N GLN A 131 -14.15 5.55 -37.52
CA GLN A 131 -15.09 4.76 -36.70
C GLN A 131 -15.99 5.66 -35.86
N GLU A 132 -15.43 6.69 -35.24
CA GLU A 132 -16.19 7.67 -34.46
C GLU A 132 -17.17 8.47 -35.33
N GLU A 133 -16.77 8.90 -36.54
CA GLU A 133 -17.69 9.52 -37.51
C GLU A 133 -18.80 8.56 -37.95
N LYS A 134 -18.48 7.27 -38.12
CA LYS A 134 -19.47 6.26 -38.52
C LYS A 134 -20.44 5.92 -37.39
N GLU A 135 -19.99 5.95 -36.13
CA GLU A 135 -20.86 5.80 -34.96
C GLU A 135 -21.73 7.05 -34.73
N PHE A 136 -21.24 8.25 -35.04
CA PHE A 136 -22.01 9.48 -34.88
C PHE A 136 -23.13 9.62 -35.92
N LEU A 137 -22.92 9.13 -37.15
CA LEU A 137 -23.93 9.11 -38.21
C LEU A 137 -24.91 7.94 -38.12
N ALA A 138 -24.62 6.92 -37.30
CA ALA A 138 -25.59 5.87 -37.04
C ALA A 138 -26.74 6.48 -36.21
N PRO A 139 -27.99 6.49 -36.72
CA PRO A 139 -29.12 6.94 -35.92
C PRO A 139 -29.14 6.11 -34.65
N LYS A 140 -29.08 6.78 -33.49
CA LYS A 140 -29.21 6.17 -32.17
C LYS A 140 -30.59 5.52 -32.10
N THR A 141 -30.73 4.34 -32.67
CA THR A 141 -31.88 3.47 -32.43
C THR A 141 -31.79 3.17 -30.96
N VAL A 142 -32.75 3.71 -30.21
CA VAL A 142 -32.97 3.45 -28.79
C VAL A 142 -33.22 1.94 -28.66
N LEU A 143 -32.14 1.17 -28.60
CA LEU A 143 -32.18 -0.21 -28.19
C LEU A 143 -32.49 -0.17 -26.69
N SER A 144 -33.79 -0.13 -26.41
CA SER A 144 -34.39 -0.55 -25.17
C SER A 144 -33.99 -2.00 -24.93
N THR A 145 -32.75 -2.21 -24.48
CA THR A 145 -32.34 -3.45 -23.83
C THR A 145 -33.24 -3.58 -22.62
N LYS A 146 -34.30 -4.38 -22.78
CA LYS A 146 -34.96 -5.06 -21.69
C LYS A 146 -33.87 -5.72 -20.88
N ARG A 147 -33.49 -5.06 -19.79
CA ARG A 147 -32.64 -5.59 -18.74
C ARG A 147 -33.41 -6.78 -18.20
N SER A 148 -33.14 -7.95 -18.76
CA SER A 148 -33.59 -9.21 -18.21
C SER A 148 -33.11 -9.22 -16.77
N GLU A 149 -34.08 -9.29 -15.86
CA GLU A 149 -33.97 -9.55 -14.44
C GLU A 149 -32.96 -10.69 -14.22
N SER A 150 -31.68 -10.34 -14.16
CA SER A 150 -30.59 -11.25 -13.88
C SER A 150 -30.79 -11.64 -12.44
N GLN A 151 -31.30 -12.86 -12.27
CA GLN A 151 -31.45 -13.57 -11.01
C GLN A 151 -30.32 -13.20 -10.07
N ARG A 152 -30.65 -12.42 -9.04
CA ARG A 152 -29.76 -12.32 -7.88
C ARG A 152 -29.60 -13.75 -7.38
N PRO A 153 -28.37 -14.25 -7.16
CA PRO A 153 -28.21 -15.48 -6.41
C PRO A 153 -28.79 -15.20 -5.02
N THR A 154 -30.02 -15.66 -4.81
CA THR A 154 -30.54 -15.85 -3.46
C THR A 154 -29.56 -16.83 -2.83
N TRP A 155 -28.80 -16.38 -1.83
CA TRP A 155 -28.16 -17.27 -0.88
C TRP A 155 -29.28 -17.95 -0.08
N GLY A 156 -30.04 -18.82 -0.77
CA GLY A 156 -30.93 -19.77 -0.15
C GLY A 156 -30.01 -20.75 0.53
N VAL A 157 -29.80 -20.53 1.82
CA VAL A 157 -29.46 -21.61 2.74
C VAL A 157 -30.63 -22.57 2.62
N THR A 158 -30.52 -23.55 1.73
CA THR A 158 -31.42 -24.69 1.70
C THR A 158 -31.10 -25.47 2.97
N TYR A 159 -31.85 -25.18 4.02
CA TYR A 159 -31.96 -26.10 5.14
C TYR A 159 -32.53 -27.40 4.56
N ASP A 160 -31.71 -28.44 4.56
CA ASP A 160 -32.16 -29.79 4.26
C ASP A 160 -33.19 -30.14 5.33
N ALA A 161 -34.47 -30.14 4.96
CA ALA A 161 -35.60 -30.30 5.87
C ALA A 161 -35.76 -31.75 6.36
N SER A 162 -34.69 -32.54 6.34
CA SER A 162 -34.65 -33.95 6.71
C SER A 162 -33.79 -34.24 7.96
N GLU A 163 -33.17 -33.22 8.56
CA GLU A 163 -32.61 -33.36 9.91
C GLU A 163 -33.73 -33.12 10.93
N ASP A 164 -34.34 -34.22 11.39
CA ASP A 164 -35.23 -34.25 12.54
C ASP A 164 -34.52 -33.58 13.72
N PHE A 165 -34.97 -32.38 14.07
CA PHE A 165 -34.51 -31.62 15.23
C PHE A 165 -34.79 -32.44 16.49
N ASP A 166 -33.76 -33.11 17.02
CA ASP A 166 -33.88 -33.90 18.24
C ASP A 166 -34.14 -32.95 19.42
N PRO A 167 -35.32 -32.97 20.07
CA PRO A 167 -35.62 -32.12 21.20
C PRO A 167 -34.72 -32.40 22.42
N SER A 168 -33.95 -33.49 22.37
CA SER A 168 -32.97 -33.86 23.41
C SER A 168 -31.60 -33.22 23.21
N ASP A 169 -31.32 -32.57 22.06
CA ASP A 169 -30.22 -31.61 21.92
C ASP A 169 -30.58 -30.30 22.63
N GLN A 170 -30.81 -30.39 23.94
CA GLN A 170 -30.70 -29.25 24.83
C GLN A 170 -29.29 -28.73 24.67
N PHE A 171 -29.15 -27.57 24.03
CA PHE A 171 -27.91 -26.80 23.97
C PHE A 171 -27.23 -26.86 25.33
N HIS A 172 -26.26 -27.76 25.48
CA HIS A 172 -25.36 -27.78 26.61
C HIS A 172 -24.53 -26.52 26.45
N PHE A 173 -25.04 -25.42 27.01
CA PHE A 173 -24.26 -24.22 27.21
C PHE A 173 -23.04 -24.65 28.00
N THR A 174 -21.92 -24.78 27.30
CA THR A 174 -20.63 -25.00 27.94
C THR A 174 -20.49 -23.90 28.97
N PRO A 175 -20.34 -24.23 30.27
CA PRO A 175 -20.19 -23.20 31.29
C PRO A 175 -19.02 -22.31 30.87
N LEU A 176 -19.27 -21.00 30.87
CA LEU A 176 -18.27 -20.00 30.50
C LEU A 176 -16.95 -20.31 31.24
N PRO A 177 -15.81 -20.33 30.54
CA PRO A 177 -14.53 -20.64 31.16
C PRO A 177 -14.29 -19.68 32.33
N THR A 178 -14.17 -20.22 33.54
CA THR A 178 -13.99 -19.48 34.80
C THR A 178 -12.71 -18.64 34.83
N ASP A 179 -11.78 -18.87 33.90
CA ASP A 179 -10.49 -18.18 33.80
C ASP A 179 -10.55 -16.83 33.07
N GLN A 180 -11.74 -16.27 32.84
CA GLN A 180 -11.81 -14.89 32.35
C GLN A 180 -11.25 -13.95 33.41
N PRO A 181 -10.34 -13.01 33.04
CA PRO A 181 -9.87 -12.02 33.97
C PRO A 181 -11.09 -11.28 34.51
N ILE A 182 -11.22 -11.25 35.84
CA ILE A 182 -12.28 -10.49 36.52
C ILE A 182 -12.10 -9.04 36.05
N LEU A 183 -12.97 -8.60 35.14
CA LEU A 183 -13.00 -7.21 34.72
C LEU A 183 -13.14 -6.37 36.00
N PRO A 184 -12.37 -5.29 36.16
CA PRO A 184 -12.48 -4.45 37.34
C PRO A 184 -13.96 -4.12 37.54
N ALA A 185 -14.50 -4.47 38.72
CA ALA A 185 -15.92 -4.34 39.01
C ALA A 185 -16.38 -2.94 38.58
N PHE A 186 -17.30 -2.88 37.60
CA PHE A 186 -17.76 -1.63 37.03
C PHE A 186 -18.45 -0.83 38.14
N ARG A 187 -17.69 0.06 38.80
CA ARG A 187 -18.22 0.96 39.80
C ARG A 187 -18.99 2.02 39.03
N ALA A 188 -20.32 1.96 39.10
CA ALA A 188 -21.16 2.99 38.53
C ALA A 188 -20.66 4.38 38.99
N PRO A 189 -20.44 5.33 38.07
CA PRO A 189 -19.96 6.65 38.45
C PRO A 189 -20.97 7.31 39.38
N LYS A 190 -20.49 7.81 40.53
CA LYS A 190 -21.36 8.38 41.58
C LYS A 190 -21.94 9.75 41.21
N THR A 191 -21.34 10.46 40.25
CA THR A 191 -21.68 11.83 39.88
C THR A 191 -21.60 12.00 38.37
N VAL A 192 -22.38 12.94 37.82
CA VAL A 192 -22.40 13.25 36.38
C VAL A 192 -21.03 13.75 35.90
N GLU A 193 -20.29 14.46 36.74
CA GLU A 193 -18.93 14.93 36.41
C GLU A 193 -17.95 13.78 36.15
N ASN A 194 -18.12 12.63 36.80
CA ASN A 194 -17.31 11.43 36.55
C ASN A 194 -17.65 10.76 35.21
N LEU A 195 -18.80 11.08 34.61
CA LEU A 195 -19.16 10.64 33.25
C LEU A 195 -18.59 11.57 32.17
N ILE A 196 -18.13 12.78 32.53
CA ILE A 196 -17.52 13.71 31.59
C ILE A 196 -16.09 13.24 31.33
N ILE A 197 -15.91 12.46 30.26
CA ILE A 197 -14.58 12.16 29.73
C ILE A 197 -14.02 13.49 29.22
N LYS A 198 -13.04 14.05 29.94
CA LYS A 198 -12.29 15.21 29.45
C LYS A 198 -11.60 14.77 28.16
N TYR A 199 -12.08 15.27 27.03
CA TYR A 199 -11.40 15.07 25.74
C TYR A 199 -10.11 15.88 25.77
N GLU A 200 -9.02 15.22 26.13
CA GLU A 200 -7.68 15.75 25.91
C GLU A 200 -7.35 15.50 24.45
N ASP A 201 -7.41 16.56 23.64
CA ASP A 201 -6.99 16.52 22.25
C ASP A 201 -5.50 16.15 22.20
N PRO A 202 -5.13 14.96 21.69
CA PRO A 202 -3.74 14.53 21.66
C PRO A 202 -2.86 15.42 20.79
N PHE A 203 -3.45 16.29 19.95
CA PHE A 203 -2.72 17.18 19.05
C PHE A 203 -2.46 18.58 19.61
N LYS A 204 -2.98 18.92 20.80
CA LYS A 204 -2.88 20.28 21.36
C LYS A 204 -1.47 20.63 21.85
N ASP A 205 -0.77 19.64 22.40
CA ASP A 205 0.58 19.80 22.93
C ASP A 205 1.58 19.01 22.05
N PRO A 206 2.15 19.61 20.98
CA PRO A 206 3.14 18.93 20.13
C PRO A 206 4.39 18.50 20.90
N SER A 207 4.62 19.07 22.10
CA SER A 207 5.73 18.72 22.98
C SER A 207 5.49 17.47 23.85
N LYS A 208 4.23 17.03 24.01
CA LYS A 208 3.88 15.81 24.77
C LYS A 208 3.64 14.61 23.87
N THR A 209 3.22 14.85 22.62
CA THR A 209 3.41 13.85 21.59
C THR A 209 4.90 13.65 21.47
N ASN A 210 5.43 12.55 22.00
CA ASN A 210 6.77 12.06 21.68
C ASN A 210 6.97 12.32 20.18
N ALA A 211 8.05 12.95 19.73
CA ALA A 211 8.18 13.37 18.33
C ALA A 211 7.95 12.21 17.32
N ASN A 212 8.01 10.97 17.81
CA ASN A 212 7.68 9.73 17.10
C ASN A 212 6.19 9.27 17.18
N TYR A 213 5.28 10.03 17.79
CA TYR A 213 3.86 9.68 17.85
C TYR A 213 3.15 10.15 16.60
N PHE A 214 3.38 9.43 15.51
CA PHE A 214 2.45 9.46 14.40
C PHE A 214 1.46 8.30 14.59
N PRO A 215 0.18 8.56 14.94
CA PRO A 215 -0.78 7.51 15.29
C PRO A 215 -1.01 6.51 14.15
N PHE A 216 -0.66 6.89 12.91
CA PHE A 216 -0.75 6.04 11.72
C PHE A 216 0.51 5.21 11.44
N PHE A 217 1.64 5.46 12.12
CA PHE A 217 2.92 4.78 11.84
C PHE A 217 3.13 3.46 12.60
N ARG A 218 2.18 3.04 13.44
CA ARG A 218 2.24 1.68 14.01
C ARG A 218 2.30 0.59 12.95
N PHE A 219 1.81 0.87 11.74
CA PHE A 219 1.84 -0.08 10.62
C PHE A 219 3.12 -0.02 9.78
N THR A 220 4.04 0.90 10.06
CA THR A 220 5.32 1.00 9.34
C THR A 220 6.47 0.38 10.10
N GLU A 221 6.25 -0.26 11.25
CA GLU A 221 7.31 -1.00 11.92
C GLU A 221 7.84 -2.13 11.02
N PRO A 222 9.17 -2.30 10.88
CA PRO A 222 9.73 -3.39 10.10
C PRO A 222 9.40 -4.70 10.81
N ARG A 223 8.34 -5.39 10.38
CA ARG A 223 7.84 -6.68 10.89
C ARG A 223 8.82 -7.84 10.63
N GLY A 224 10.11 -7.66 10.96
CA GLY A 224 11.21 -8.56 10.61
C GLY A 224 11.78 -8.35 9.20
N TYR A 225 11.27 -7.38 8.44
CA TYR A 225 11.73 -7.09 7.09
C TYR A 225 12.78 -5.99 7.07
N THR A 226 13.80 -6.19 6.24
CA THR A 226 14.72 -5.13 5.81
C THR A 226 14.26 -4.60 4.46
N VAL A 227 14.75 -3.42 4.05
CA VAL A 227 14.45 -2.85 2.72
C VAL A 227 14.78 -3.87 1.62
N GLU A 228 15.95 -4.50 1.70
CA GLU A 228 16.40 -5.48 0.72
C GLU A 228 15.51 -6.72 0.68
N SER A 229 15.15 -7.26 1.86
CA SER A 229 14.31 -8.45 1.94
C SER A 229 12.89 -8.18 1.46
N PHE A 230 12.35 -7.00 1.75
CA PHE A 230 11.04 -6.57 1.26
C PHE A 230 11.00 -6.44 -0.26
N LEU A 231 11.95 -5.71 -0.86
CA LEU A 231 12.01 -5.49 -2.30
C LEU A 231 12.24 -6.80 -3.09
N LYS A 232 13.09 -7.68 -2.55
CA LYS A 232 13.31 -9.02 -3.11
C LYS A 232 12.08 -9.91 -3.04
N GLN A 233 11.31 -9.82 -1.94
CA GLN A 233 10.13 -10.64 -1.71
C GLN A 233 8.97 -10.26 -2.65
N ILE A 234 8.72 -8.96 -2.88
CA ILE A 234 7.67 -8.52 -3.82
C ILE A 234 8.03 -8.80 -5.29
N GLY A 235 9.34 -8.92 -5.59
CA GLY A 235 9.91 -9.30 -6.88
C GLY A 235 9.71 -8.27 -7.99
N ARG A 236 9.53 -8.75 -9.24
CA ARG A 236 9.39 -7.95 -10.48
C ARG A 236 10.61 -7.09 -10.87
N GLY A 237 11.77 -7.34 -10.27
CA GLY A 237 12.99 -6.56 -10.50
C GLY A 237 13.05 -5.28 -9.67
N CYS A 238 12.35 -5.25 -8.52
CA CYS A 238 12.47 -4.17 -7.55
C CYS A 238 13.80 -4.24 -6.77
N ASP A 239 14.45 -5.40 -6.76
CA ASP A 239 15.72 -5.69 -6.10
C ASP A 239 16.86 -4.75 -6.56
N GLN A 240 16.76 -4.19 -7.77
CA GLN A 240 17.76 -3.26 -8.32
C GLN A 240 17.71 -1.87 -7.68
N HIS A 241 16.62 -1.54 -6.99
CA HIS A 241 16.36 -0.22 -6.43
C HIS A 241 16.64 -0.16 -4.93
N VAL A 242 17.30 -1.18 -4.38
CA VAL A 242 17.63 -1.28 -2.95
C VAL A 242 18.57 -0.15 -2.53
N GLU A 243 19.56 0.17 -3.36
CA GLU A 243 20.55 1.22 -3.09
C GLU A 243 19.94 2.63 -3.00
N LEU A 244 18.72 2.83 -3.51
CA LEU A 244 18.03 4.11 -3.47
C LEU A 244 17.39 4.41 -2.10
N PHE A 245 17.18 3.39 -1.26
CA PHE A 245 16.52 3.53 0.04
C PHE A 245 17.46 3.08 1.15
N GLU A 246 18.09 4.03 1.84
CA GLU A 246 19.01 3.73 2.94
C GLU A 246 18.27 3.22 4.18
N LYS A 247 17.11 3.82 4.49
CA LYS A 247 16.32 3.52 5.68
C LYS A 247 14.96 2.93 5.31
N TRP A 248 14.45 2.06 6.18
CA TRP A 248 13.11 1.48 6.07
C TRP A 248 12.01 2.56 6.05
N GLU A 249 12.19 3.59 6.87
CA GLU A 249 11.27 4.72 6.98
C GLU A 249 11.15 5.47 5.65
N ASP A 250 12.26 5.68 4.94
CA ASP A 250 12.26 6.34 3.65
C ASP A 250 11.44 5.56 2.61
N LEU A 251 11.58 4.24 2.56
CA LEU A 251 10.75 3.37 1.70
C LEU A 251 9.25 3.50 2.02
N MET A 252 8.88 3.57 3.31
CA MET A 252 7.48 3.64 3.76
C MET A 252 6.85 5.03 3.60
N GLU A 253 7.66 6.09 3.63
CA GLU A 253 7.25 7.49 3.42
C GLU A 253 7.39 7.93 1.94
N THR A 254 7.96 7.07 1.10
CA THR A 254 8.22 7.38 -0.30
C THR A 254 6.93 7.69 -1.06
N SER A 255 6.94 8.81 -1.79
CA SER A 255 5.83 9.22 -2.67
C SER A 255 6.13 8.93 -4.15
N SER A 256 5.09 8.95 -4.98
CA SER A 256 5.24 8.80 -6.44
C SER A 256 6.14 9.87 -7.08
N ARG A 257 6.23 11.06 -6.47
CA ARG A 257 7.12 12.14 -6.90
C ARG A 257 8.58 11.85 -6.54
N LYS A 258 8.86 11.49 -5.27
CA LYS A 258 10.21 11.06 -4.83
C LYS A 258 10.76 9.93 -5.72
N LEU A 259 9.93 8.92 -6.04
CA LEU A 259 10.31 7.82 -6.96
C LEU A 259 10.53 8.26 -8.41
N LYS A 260 9.95 9.38 -8.83
CA LYS A 260 10.21 9.97 -10.16
C LYS A 260 11.58 10.59 -10.22
N ASP A 261 11.94 11.30 -9.17
CA ASP A 261 13.21 12.02 -9.06
C ASP A 261 14.37 11.03 -8.95
N LEU A 262 14.17 9.92 -8.25
CA LEU A 262 15.10 8.77 -8.17
C LEU A 262 15.14 7.90 -9.45
N GLN A 263 14.50 8.33 -10.54
CA GLN A 263 14.50 7.65 -11.85
C GLN A 263 13.98 6.20 -11.85
N VAL A 264 13.14 5.82 -10.88
CA VAL A 264 12.55 4.47 -10.84
C VAL A 264 11.51 4.31 -11.97
N PRO A 265 11.56 3.24 -12.78
CA PRO A 265 10.61 2.99 -13.87
C PRO A 265 9.16 3.02 -13.38
N VAL A 266 8.25 3.57 -14.18
CA VAL A 266 6.83 3.74 -13.82
C VAL A 266 6.17 2.43 -13.37
N SER A 267 6.54 1.29 -13.98
CA SER A 267 6.03 -0.02 -13.59
C SER A 267 6.45 -0.44 -12.18
N ASN A 268 7.71 -0.19 -11.82
CA ASN A 268 8.27 -0.55 -10.52
C ASN A 268 7.74 0.41 -9.45
N ARG A 269 7.65 1.70 -9.77
CA ARG A 269 7.04 2.72 -8.90
C ARG A 269 5.63 2.35 -8.45
N LYS A 270 4.75 2.01 -9.41
CA LYS A 270 3.37 1.59 -9.11
C LYS A 270 3.35 0.32 -8.26
N TRP A 271 4.27 -0.60 -8.52
CA TRP A 271 4.35 -1.88 -7.78
C TRP A 271 4.83 -1.70 -6.34
N ILE A 272 5.88 -0.89 -6.12
CA ILE A 272 6.40 -0.57 -4.79
C ILE A 272 5.32 0.15 -3.98
N LEU A 273 4.70 1.20 -4.53
CA LEU A 273 3.65 1.94 -3.82
C LEU A 273 2.44 1.07 -3.47
N HIS A 274 2.03 0.18 -4.38
CA HIS A 274 0.97 -0.77 -4.10
C HIS A 274 1.33 -1.67 -2.90
N TRP A 275 2.53 -2.25 -2.87
CA TRP A 275 2.95 -3.11 -1.78
C TRP A 275 3.21 -2.39 -0.46
N VAL A 276 3.70 -1.14 -0.51
CA VAL A 276 3.82 -0.30 0.69
C VAL A 276 2.44 -0.06 1.31
N GLU A 277 1.43 0.21 0.50
CA GLU A 277 0.04 0.36 0.97
C GLU A 277 -0.52 -0.94 1.54
N GLU A 278 -0.34 -2.07 0.84
CA GLU A 278 -0.76 -3.39 1.33
C GLU A 278 -0.04 -3.77 2.64
N PHE A 279 1.24 -3.40 2.78
CA PHE A 279 2.01 -3.61 4.01
C PHE A 279 1.46 -2.77 5.16
N LYS A 280 1.11 -1.49 4.91
CA LYS A 280 0.44 -0.62 5.89
C LYS A 280 -0.93 -1.17 6.32
N GLN A 281 -1.61 -1.90 5.43
CA GLN A 281 -2.85 -2.61 5.75
C GLN A 281 -2.64 -3.93 6.51
N GLY A 282 -1.39 -4.26 6.87
CA GLY A 282 -1.06 -5.46 7.64
C GLY A 282 -0.89 -6.72 6.80
N ARG A 283 -0.89 -6.65 5.47
CA ARG A 283 -0.61 -7.82 4.62
C ARG A 283 0.89 -8.02 4.49
N ASP A 284 1.32 -9.28 4.45
CA ASP A 284 2.74 -9.62 4.31
C ASP A 284 3.15 -9.65 2.82
N PRO A 285 4.38 -9.24 2.48
CA PRO A 285 4.86 -9.25 1.11
C PRO A 285 4.92 -10.68 0.54
N VAL A 286 4.27 -10.87 -0.61
CA VAL A 286 4.24 -12.16 -1.33
C VAL A 286 4.86 -12.00 -2.73
N LEU A 287 5.64 -13.00 -3.14
CA LEU A 287 6.21 -13.04 -4.48
C LEU A 287 5.13 -13.30 -5.53
N ILE A 288 4.67 -12.23 -6.19
CA ILE A 288 3.73 -12.33 -7.31
C ILE A 288 4.51 -12.29 -8.63
N SER A 289 4.80 -13.48 -9.16
CA SER A 289 5.41 -13.61 -10.48
C SER A 289 4.56 -12.95 -11.57
N LYS A 290 5.20 -12.38 -12.60
CA LYS A 290 4.48 -11.88 -13.78
C LYS A 290 3.76 -13.07 -14.40
N SER A 291 2.43 -13.03 -14.44
CA SER A 291 1.64 -14.12 -15.00
C SER A 291 2.17 -14.46 -16.39
N LYS A 292 2.44 -15.74 -16.64
CA LYS A 292 2.70 -16.23 -17.99
C LYS A 292 1.40 -16.01 -18.74
N SER A 293 1.30 -14.91 -19.47
CA SER A 293 0.10 -14.60 -20.24
C SER A 293 -0.29 -15.83 -21.05
N ARG A 294 -1.49 -16.38 -20.83
CA ARG A 294 -2.02 -17.51 -21.60
C ARG A 294 -1.99 -17.23 -23.11
N SER A 295 -2.06 -15.95 -23.49
CA SER A 295 -1.89 -15.53 -24.89
C SER A 295 -0.52 -15.88 -25.49
N LYS A 296 0.55 -15.92 -24.68
CA LYS A 296 1.89 -16.32 -25.12
C LYS A 296 2.04 -17.84 -25.25
N SER A 297 1.30 -18.64 -24.47
CA SER A 297 1.32 -20.10 -24.62
C SER A 297 0.61 -20.56 -25.89
N ASN A 298 -0.44 -19.85 -26.32
CA ASN A 298 -1.22 -20.26 -27.49
C ASN A 298 -0.52 -19.98 -28.84
N LYS A 299 0.48 -19.09 -28.90
CA LYS A 299 1.24 -18.81 -30.13
C LYS A 299 2.27 -19.88 -30.51
N LYS A 300 2.44 -20.92 -29.69
CA LYS A 300 3.43 -21.99 -29.92
C LYS A 300 2.83 -23.32 -30.42
N LYS A 301 1.53 -23.36 -30.69
CA LYS A 301 0.86 -24.49 -31.37
C LYS A 301 0.56 -24.08 -32.80
#